data_AF-A0A9E2IK67-F1
#
_entry.id   AF-A0A9E2IK67-F1
#
_cell.length_a   1.000
_cell.length_b   1.000
_cell.length_c   1.000
_cell.angle_alpha   90.00
_cell.angle_beta   90.00
_cell.angle_gamma   90.00
#
_symmetry.space_group_name_H-M   'P 1'
#
loop_
_entity.id
_entity.type
_entity.pdbx_description
1 polymer ?
#
loop_
_entity_poly.entity_id
_entity_poly.type
_entity_poly.pdbx_seq_one_letter_code
_entity_poly.pdbx_strand_id
1 'polypeptide(L)'
;MIEPIKTDHPLWGYRRIWSYLKYRQEYSTGINRVYRAMEKHMFLVTKQQCLRSNRDPIKPKPIADKPDQFWGIDTTKIRMTTWGVYLI
;
A
#
# COMPACT_ATOMS: atom_id res chain seq x y z
N MET A 1 -11.46 -4.46 23.52
CA MET A 1 -12.53 -3.62 22.93
C MET A 1 -12.24 -3.24 21.48
N ILE A 2 -11.02 -2.79 21.13
CA ILE A 2 -10.70 -2.39 19.74
C ILE A 2 -10.40 -3.58 18.82
N GLU A 3 -9.86 -4.66 19.37
CA GLU A 3 -9.57 -5.93 18.67
C GLU A 3 -10.70 -6.43 17.76
N PRO A 4 -11.94 -6.65 18.24
CA PRO A 4 -13.01 -7.17 17.38
C PRO A 4 -13.32 -6.23 16.21
N ILE A 5 -13.37 -4.91 16.45
CA ILE A 5 -13.64 -3.91 15.40
C ILE A 5 -12.53 -3.92 14.34
N LYS A 6 -11.28 -4.11 14.76
CA LYS A 6 -10.13 -4.15 13.85
C LYS A 6 -10.08 -5.47 13.06
N THR A 7 -10.49 -6.58 13.66
CA THR A 7 -10.60 -7.88 12.99
C THR A 7 -11.70 -7.86 11.93
N ASP A 8 -12.86 -7.28 12.22
CA ASP A 8 -13.94 -7.09 11.24
C ASP A 8 -13.54 -6.13 10.11
N HIS A 9 -12.70 -5.14 10.42
CA HIS A 9 -12.29 -4.09 9.50
C HIS A 9 -10.75 -3.87 9.48
N PRO A 10 -9.99 -4.80 8.89
CA PRO A 10 -8.52 -4.79 8.95
C PRO A 10 -7.90 -3.54 8.31
N LEU A 11 -8.55 -2.98 7.29
CA LEU A 11 -8.10 -1.80 6.55
C LEU A 11 -8.32 -0.46 7.29
N TRP A 12 -9.05 -0.46 8.41
CA TRP A 12 -9.39 0.79 9.08
C TRP A 12 -8.22 1.33 9.92
N GLY A 13 -7.84 2.58 9.65
CA GLY A 13 -6.93 3.34 10.50
C GLY A 13 -7.61 3.88 11.77
N TYR A 14 -6.80 4.40 12.69
CA TYR A 14 -7.28 4.86 14.00
C TYR A 14 -8.36 5.95 13.94
N ARG A 15 -8.32 6.85 12.94
CA ARG A 15 -9.34 7.90 12.76
C ARG A 15 -10.72 7.30 12.45
N ARG A 16 -10.76 6.27 11.60
CA ARG A 16 -12.00 5.61 11.20
C ARG A 16 -12.57 4.77 12.35
N ILE A 17 -11.71 4.06 13.08
CA ILE A 17 -12.10 3.33 14.30
C ILE A 17 -12.65 4.30 15.36
N TRP A 18 -12.00 5.44 15.59
CA TRP A 18 -12.52 6.48 16.49
C TRP A 18 -13.91 6.98 16.07
N SER A 19 -14.13 7.25 14.78
CA SER A 19 -15.44 7.69 14.30
C SER A 19 -16.52 6.61 14.50
N TYR A 20 -16.17 5.34 14.31
CA TYR A 20 -17.10 4.23 14.53
C TYR A 20 -17.46 4.10 16.02
N LEU A 21 -16.46 4.17 16.91
CA LEU A 21 -16.69 4.16 18.36
C LEU A 21 -17.59 5.33 18.80
N LYS A 22 -17.33 6.54 18.28
CA LYS A 22 -18.08 7.75 18.65
C LYS A 22 -19.52 7.75 18.14
N TYR A 23 -19.74 7.38 16.89
CA TYR A 23 -21.04 7.55 16.23
C TYR A 23 -21.91 6.29 16.19
N ARG A 24 -21.32 5.08 16.31
CA ARG A 24 -22.07 3.81 16.27
C ARG A 24 -22.17 3.14 17.63
N GLN A 25 -21.17 3.31 18.49
CA GLN A 25 -21.13 2.68 19.82
C GLN A 25 -21.28 3.69 20.97
N GLU A 26 -21.50 4.97 20.65
CA GLU A 26 -21.67 6.08 21.62
C GLU A 26 -20.54 6.19 22.64
N TYR A 27 -19.36 5.65 22.32
CA TYR A 27 -18.21 5.63 23.21
C TYR A 27 -17.42 6.93 23.06
N SER A 28 -17.58 7.84 24.02
CA SER A 28 -16.88 9.13 24.04
C SER A 28 -15.42 8.96 24.47
N THR A 29 -14.56 8.56 23.53
CA THR A 29 -13.11 8.48 23.73
C THR A 29 -12.38 9.52 22.88
N GLY A 30 -11.33 10.10 23.46
CA GLY A 30 -10.45 11.01 22.72
C GLY A 30 -9.69 10.25 21.62
N ILE A 31 -9.49 10.91 20.47
CA ILE A 31 -8.80 10.30 19.32
C ILE A 31 -7.38 9.82 19.66
N ASN A 32 -6.67 10.56 20.53
CA ASN A 32 -5.34 10.20 21.02
C ASN A 32 -5.36 8.91 21.87
N ARG A 33 -6.45 8.64 22.59
CA ARG A 33 -6.62 7.42 23.39
C ARG A 33 -6.81 6.22 22.48
N VAL A 34 -7.58 6.38 21.40
CA VAL A 34 -7.75 5.34 20.37
C VAL A 34 -6.42 5.05 19.66
N TYR A 35 -5.66 6.10 19.31
CA TYR A 35 -4.32 5.95 18.73
C TYR A 35 -3.39 5.14 19.64
N ARG A 36 -3.24 5.54 20.92
CA ARG A 36 -2.37 4.86 21.90
C ARG A 36 -2.81 3.41 22.15
N ALA A 37 -4.12 3.16 22.18
CA ALA A 37 -4.64 1.81 22.34
C ALA A 37 -4.34 0.93 21.12
N MET A 38 -4.44 1.47 19.89
CA MET A 38 -4.03 0.74 18.69
C MET A 38 -2.51 0.52 18.60
N GLU A 39 -1.72 1.49 19.05
CA GLU A 39 -0.26 1.41 19.11
C GLU A 39 0.20 0.31 20.07
N LYS A 40 -0.37 0.26 21.29
CA LYS A 40 -0.06 -0.77 22.29
C LYS A 40 -0.31 -2.19 21.81
N HIS A 41 -1.32 -2.39 20.95
CA HIS A 41 -1.69 -3.70 20.40
C HIS A 41 -1.15 -3.93 18.98
N MET A 42 -0.23 -3.09 18.49
CA MET A 42 0.36 -3.19 17.14
C MET A 42 -0.65 -3.20 15.97
N PHE A 43 -1.83 -2.57 16.13
CA PHE A 43 -2.86 -2.49 15.08
C PHE A 43 -2.68 -1.34 14.10
N LEU A 44 -1.67 -0.50 14.31
CA LEU A 44 -1.30 0.54 13.36
C LEU A 44 -0.59 -0.10 12.17
N VAL A 45 -1.01 0.31 10.96
CA VAL A 45 -0.26 -0.03 9.75
C VAL A 45 1.12 0.59 9.90
N THR A 46 2.14 -0.26 10.05
CA THR A 46 3.53 0.17 9.97
C THR A 46 3.70 0.79 8.60
N LYS A 47 4.25 2.02 8.53
CA LYS A 47 4.65 2.63 7.24
C LYS A 47 5.46 1.57 6.51
N GLN A 48 4.89 0.90 5.50
CA GLN A 48 5.54 -0.26 4.93
C GLN A 48 6.92 0.14 4.44
N GLN A 49 7.90 -0.48 5.10
CA GLN A 49 9.29 -0.47 4.73
C GLN A 49 9.35 -1.13 3.35
N CYS A 50 9.71 -0.34 2.34
CA CYS A 50 10.17 -0.82 1.05
C CYS A 50 9.13 -1.51 0.15
N LEU A 51 8.29 -0.73 -0.54
CA LEU A 51 7.87 -1.04 -1.92
C LEU A 51 9.07 -0.92 -2.89
N ARG A 52 10.24 -1.43 -2.50
CA ARG A 52 11.42 -1.47 -3.36
C ARG A 52 11.36 -2.80 -4.09
N SER A 53 11.47 -2.75 -5.42
CA SER A 53 11.71 -3.94 -6.20
C SER A 53 12.91 -4.69 -5.61
N ASN A 54 12.76 -6.01 -5.41
CA ASN A 54 13.87 -6.83 -4.96
C ASN A 54 14.98 -6.75 -6.02
N ARG A 55 16.14 -6.20 -5.64
CA ARG A 55 17.31 -6.13 -6.50
C ARG A 55 18.16 -7.35 -6.20
N ASP A 56 17.71 -8.51 -6.65
CA ASP A 56 18.60 -9.67 -6.78
C ASP A 56 19.84 -9.25 -7.60
N PRO A 57 21.02 -9.87 -7.42
CA PRO A 57 22.22 -9.47 -8.15
C PRO A 57 21.95 -9.49 -9.65
N ILE A 58 21.84 -8.28 -10.20
CA ILE A 58 21.45 -8.01 -11.59
C ILE A 58 22.53 -8.66 -12.44
N LYS A 59 22.18 -9.70 -13.20
CA LYS A 59 23.08 -10.25 -14.23
C LYS A 59 23.60 -9.08 -15.07
N PRO A 60 24.90 -9.06 -15.43
CA PRO A 60 25.45 -7.97 -16.23
C PRO A 60 24.61 -7.80 -17.50
N LYS A 61 24.44 -6.54 -17.93
CA LYS A 61 23.70 -6.22 -19.16
C LYS A 61 24.31 -7.03 -20.32
N PRO A 62 23.49 -7.68 -21.17
CA PRO A 62 24.01 -8.43 -22.30
C PRO A 62 24.82 -7.51 -23.23
N ILE A 63 25.98 -7.99 -23.68
CA ILE A 63 26.89 -7.31 -24.60
C ILE A 63 26.68 -7.91 -25.99
N ALA A 64 26.48 -7.07 -27.00
CA ALA A 64 26.32 -7.51 -28.39
C ALA A 64 27.70 -7.73 -29.04
N ASP A 65 27.85 -8.86 -29.72
CA ASP A 65 29.01 -9.20 -30.54
C ASP A 65 28.82 -8.75 -32.01
N LYS A 66 27.56 -8.54 -32.44
CA LYS A 66 27.18 -8.19 -33.82
C LYS A 66 26.05 -7.17 -33.86
N PRO A 67 25.92 -6.39 -34.96
CA PRO A 67 24.74 -5.54 -35.19
C PRO A 67 23.44 -6.37 -35.13
N ASP A 68 22.36 -5.78 -34.65
CA ASP A 68 21.01 -6.37 -34.58
C ASP A 68 20.87 -7.67 -33.75
N GLN A 69 21.84 -7.94 -32.87
CA GLN A 69 21.83 -9.12 -32.01
C GLN A 69 20.80 -9.05 -30.87
N PHE A 70 20.47 -7.85 -30.40
CA PHE A 70 19.46 -7.64 -29.37
C PHE A 70 18.43 -6.60 -29.82
N TRP A 71 17.16 -6.98 -29.75
CA TRP A 71 16.02 -6.11 -30.01
C TRP A 71 15.32 -5.82 -28.69
N GLY A 72 15.33 -4.56 -28.27
CA GLY A 72 14.54 -4.11 -27.12
C GLY A 72 13.13 -3.77 -27.58
N ILE A 73 12.13 -4.42 -26.98
CA ILE A 73 10.74 -4.02 -27.13
C ILE A 73 10.37 -3.27 -25.85
N ASP A 74 9.98 -2.01 -25.97
CA ASP A 74 9.46 -1.22 -24.85
C ASP A 74 7.98 -0.96 -25.07
N THR A 75 7.15 -1.35 -24.10
CA THR A 75 5.70 -1.15 -24.17
C THR A 75 5.38 0.26 -23.71
N THR A 76 4.77 1.06 -24.59
CA THR A 76 4.35 2.41 -24.23
C THR A 76 2.94 2.37 -23.66
N LYS A 77 2.75 2.92 -22.45
CA LYS A 77 1.43 3.09 -21.85
C LYS A 77 0.89 4.47 -22.16
N ILE A 78 -0.20 4.55 -22.93
CA ILE A 78 -0.88 5.81 -23.20
C ILE A 78 -2.06 5.94 -22.24
N ARG A 79 -2.06 6.99 -21.41
CA ARG A 79 -3.16 7.29 -20.49
C ARG A 79 -4.19 8.15 -21.21
N MET A 80 -5.38 7.61 -21.41
CA MET A 80 -6.51 8.36 -21.98
C MET A 80 -7.35 8.94 -20.84
N THR A 81 -7.79 10.20 -21.00
CA THR A 81 -8.51 10.96 -19.97
C THR A 81 -9.80 10.29 -19.51
N THR A 82 -10.42 9.48 -20.37
CA THR A 82 -11.80 8.98 -20.17
C THR A 82 -11.93 7.45 -20.06
N TRP A 83 -11.01 6.67 -20.63
CA TRP A 83 -11.21 5.21 -20.83
C TRP A 83 -10.15 4.33 -20.16
N GLY A 84 -9.14 4.92 -19.53
CA GLY A 84 -8.08 4.19 -18.83
C GLY A 84 -6.74 4.19 -19.56
N VAL A 85 -5.98 3.10 -19.42
CA VAL A 85 -4.61 2.97 -19.95
C VAL A 85 -4.59 1.96 -21.08
N TYR A 86 -4.06 2.36 -22.23
CA TYR A 86 -3.86 1.50 -23.40
C TYR A 86 -2.38 1.14 -23.55
N LEU A 87 -2.09 -0.09 -23.99
CA LEU A 87 -0.73 -0.61 -24.19
C LEU A 87 -0.48 -0.82 -25.68
N ILE A 88 0.66 -0.34 -26.17
CA ILE A 88 1.18 -0.54 -27.54
C ILE A 88 2.49 -1.28 -27.46
#